data_AF-A0A0F9NCM3-F1
#
_entry.id   AF-A0A0F9NCM3-F1
#
_cell.length_a   1.000
_cell.length_b   1.000
_cell.length_c   1.000
_cell.angle_alpha   90.00
_cell.angle_beta   90.00
_cell.angle_gamma   90.00
#
_symmetry.space_group_name_H-M   'P 1'
#
loop_
_entity.id
_entity.type
_entity.pdbx_description
1 polymer ?
#
loop_
_entity_poly.entity_id
_entity_poly.type
_entity_poly.pdbx_seq_one_letter_code
_entity_poly.pdbx_strand_id
1 'polypeptide(L)'
;MPAKTQRKKKSYGGCTIDHFSPASTPDWPKGINIVLSFEEAMKLSLSLQHRLLDINSLNRSTREGKAAAVNVCVYTDKGRITVNADKLKLR
;
A
#
# COMPACT_ATOMS: atom_id res chain seq x y z
N MET A 1 -9.41 -20.71 22.46
CA MET A 1 -9.03 -20.84 21.03
C MET A 1 -7.82 -19.95 20.78
N PRO A 2 -6.65 -20.44 20.37
CA PRO A 2 -5.51 -19.56 20.10
C PRO A 2 -5.86 -18.67 18.89
N ALA A 3 -5.78 -17.35 19.09
CA ALA A 3 -5.98 -16.38 18.02
C ALA A 3 -5.02 -16.70 16.87
N LYS A 4 -5.55 -16.85 15.65
CA LYS A 4 -4.73 -17.03 14.45
C LYS A 4 -3.80 -15.81 14.34
N THR A 5 -2.52 -15.99 14.61
CA THR A 5 -1.50 -14.95 14.42
C THR A 5 -1.43 -14.64 12.92
N GLN A 6 -2.15 -13.59 12.49
CA GLN A 6 -2.05 -13.11 11.11
C GLN A 6 -0.59 -12.70 10.87
N ARG A 7 0.08 -13.40 9.95
CA ARG A 7 1.43 -13.03 9.54
C ARG A 7 1.39 -11.60 9.00
N LYS A 8 2.11 -10.69 9.66
CA LYS A 8 2.26 -9.32 9.21
C LYS A 8 2.96 -9.34 7.85
N LYS A 9 2.37 -8.66 6.86
CA LYS A 9 3.00 -8.49 5.55
C LYS A 9 4.30 -7.69 5.72
N LYS A 10 5.33 -7.97 4.90
CA LYS A 10 6.53 -7.13 4.84
C LYS A 10 6.09 -5.72 4.40
N SER A 11 6.32 -4.73 5.25
CA SER A 11 6.02 -3.33 4.97
C SER A 11 7.28 -2.62 4.46
N TYR A 12 7.07 -1.69 3.54
CA TYR A 12 8.09 -0.86 2.91
C TYR A 12 8.03 0.59 3.37
N GLY A 13 7.15 0.90 4.34
CA GLY A 13 6.87 2.25 4.78
C GLY A 13 5.45 2.68 4.44
N GLY A 14 5.23 3.99 4.49
CA GLY A 14 3.93 4.60 4.31
C GLY A 14 3.99 6.10 4.57
N CYS A 15 2.83 6.73 4.51
CA CYS A 15 2.68 8.15 4.75
C CYS A 15 1.36 8.44 5.48
N THR A 16 1.29 9.64 6.06
CA THR A 16 0.07 10.18 6.65
C THR A 16 -0.66 11.03 5.61
N ILE A 17 -1.97 10.91 5.59
CA ILE A 17 -2.87 11.66 4.72
C ILE A 17 -3.20 12.96 5.43
N ASP A 18 -3.12 14.08 4.70
CA ASP A 18 -3.52 15.38 5.25
C ASP A 18 -5.05 15.44 5.37
N HIS A 19 -5.74 15.24 4.25
CA HIS A 19 -7.19 15.07 4.24
C HIS A 19 -7.67 14.26 3.02
N PHE A 20 -8.91 13.79 3.12
CA PHE A 20 -9.66 13.25 2.00
C PHE A 20 -10.53 14.35 1.40
N SER A 21 -10.70 14.33 0.07
CA SER A 21 -11.65 15.21 -0.63
C SER A 21 -12.56 14.38 -1.54
N PRO A 22 -13.89 14.32 -1.27
CA PRO A 22 -14.58 15.00 -0.17
C PRO A 22 -14.21 14.44 1.21
N ALA A 23 -14.50 15.23 2.25
CA ALA A 23 -14.25 14.84 3.64
C ALA A 23 -14.95 13.53 4.01
N SER A 24 -14.46 12.86 5.06
CA SER A 24 -15.00 11.57 5.50
C SER A 24 -16.47 11.66 5.89
N THR A 25 -17.34 10.97 5.15
CA THR A 25 -18.77 10.86 5.42
C THR A 25 -19.18 9.39 5.44
N PRO A 26 -20.27 9.02 6.16
CA PRO A 26 -20.78 7.64 6.16
C PRO A 26 -21.14 7.13 4.76
N ASP A 27 -21.60 8.03 3.89
CA ASP A 27 -21.89 7.76 2.49
C ASP A 27 -20.83 8.44 1.62
N TRP A 28 -19.71 7.74 1.40
CA TRP A 28 -18.63 8.24 0.58
C TRP A 28 -18.90 7.98 -0.91
N PRO A 29 -18.60 8.95 -1.79
CA PRO A 29 -18.74 8.72 -3.22
C PRO A 29 -17.75 7.66 -3.71
N LYS A 30 -18.03 7.11 -4.90
CA LYS A 30 -17.19 6.07 -5.53
C LYS A 30 -15.74 6.49 -5.76
N GLY A 31 -15.49 7.79 -5.88
CA GLY A 31 -14.15 8.36 -6.05
C GLY A 31 -13.80 9.24 -4.86
N ILE A 32 -12.61 9.03 -4.30
CA ILE A 32 -12.10 9.81 -3.17
C ILE A 32 -10.70 10.30 -3.54
N ASN A 33 -10.45 11.58 -3.35
CA ASN A 33 -9.12 12.15 -3.47
C ASN A 33 -8.39 12.03 -2.13
N ILE A 34 -7.09 11.77 -2.21
CA ILE A 34 -6.17 11.77 -1.07
C ILE A 34 -5.24 12.94 -1.29
N VAL A 35 -5.26 13.90 -0.38
CA VAL A 35 -4.33 15.03 -0.39
C VAL A 35 -3.19 14.74 0.57
N LEU A 36 -1.97 14.92 0.08
CA LEU A 36 -0.74 14.70 0.83
C LEU A 36 0.06 15.99 0.84
N SER A 37 0.76 16.28 1.94
CA SER A 37 1.82 17.28 1.93
C SER A 37 2.97 16.80 1.04
N PHE A 38 3.83 17.74 0.63
CA PHE A 38 5.03 17.42 -0.16
C PHE A 38 5.88 16.33 0.52
N GLU A 39 6.14 16.44 1.82
CA GLU A 39 6.95 15.47 2.56
C GLU A 39 6.32 14.09 2.61
N GLU A 40 5.00 14.01 2.84
CA GLU A 40 4.27 12.73 2.90
C GLU A 40 4.17 12.09 1.51
N ALA A 41 4.03 12.89 0.44
CA ALA A 41 4.11 12.42 -0.94
C ALA A 41 5.51 11.87 -1.27
N MET A 42 6.59 12.54 -0.82
CA MET A 42 7.95 12.01 -1.00
C MET A 42 8.16 10.69 -0.25
N LYS A 43 7.69 10.56 1.00
CA LYS A 43 7.76 9.31 1.78
C LYS A 43 7.02 8.17 1.07
N LEU A 44 5.84 8.45 0.51
CA LEU A 44 5.09 7.48 -0.28
C LEU A 44 5.86 7.06 -1.53
N SER A 45 6.42 8.02 -2.27
CA SER A 45 7.23 7.76 -3.47
C SER A 45 8.42 6.85 -3.16
N LEU A 46 9.19 7.16 -2.11
CA LEU A 46 10.32 6.33 -1.66
C LEU A 46 9.88 4.91 -1.26
N SER A 47 8.76 4.78 -0.55
CA SER A 47 8.21 3.47 -0.14
C SER A 47 7.81 2.61 -1.34
N LEU A 48 7.20 3.24 -2.37
CA LEU A 48 6.84 2.57 -3.63
C LEU A 48 8.09 2.15 -4.41
N GLN A 49 9.07 3.05 -4.56
CA GLN A 49 10.33 2.77 -5.25
C GLN A 49 11.08 1.63 -4.59
N HIS A 50 11.18 1.63 -3.25
CA HIS A 50 11.83 0.55 -2.51
C HIS A 50 11.16 -0.81 -2.77
N ARG A 51 9.82 -0.87 -2.79
CA ARG A 51 9.12 -2.11 -3.15
C ARG A 51 9.38 -2.52 -4.61
N LEU A 52 9.40 -1.57 -5.54
CA LEU A 52 9.63 -1.85 -6.95
C LEU A 52 11.05 -2.37 -7.20
N LEU A 53 12.06 -1.82 -6.54
CA LEU A 53 13.44 -2.32 -6.57
C LEU A 53 13.52 -3.77 -6.06
N ASP A 54 12.85 -4.07 -4.94
CA ASP A 54 12.73 -5.43 -4.40
C ASP A 54 12.05 -6.40 -5.37
N ILE A 55 11.06 -5.95 -6.15
CA ILE A 55 10.42 -6.80 -7.17
C ILE A 55 11.35 -6.97 -8.37
N ASN A 56 12.10 -5.94 -8.73
CA ASN A 56 12.99 -5.95 -9.89
C ASN A 56 14.18 -6.90 -9.72
N SER A 57 14.59 -7.18 -8.48
CA SER A 57 15.62 -8.17 -8.18
C SER A 57 15.15 -9.63 -8.32
N LEU A 58 13.85 -9.88 -8.47
CA LEU A 58 13.30 -11.22 -8.60
C LEU A 58 13.42 -11.76 -10.03
N ASN A 59 13.64 -13.07 -10.16
CA ASN A 59 13.59 -13.75 -11.44
C ASN A 59 12.15 -13.78 -12.00
N ARG A 60 11.90 -13.00 -13.06
CA ARG A 60 10.60 -12.85 -13.74
C ARG A 60 10.10 -14.10 -14.46
N SER A 61 10.92 -15.12 -14.67
CA SER A 61 10.45 -16.39 -15.26
C SER A 61 9.70 -17.27 -14.25
N THR A 62 9.98 -17.09 -12.96
CA THR A 62 9.40 -17.87 -11.86
C THR A 62 7.99 -17.42 -11.51
N ARG A 63 7.19 -18.32 -10.92
CA ARG A 63 5.84 -17.99 -10.42
C ARG A 63 5.89 -16.87 -9.38
N GLU A 64 6.92 -16.85 -8.53
CA GLU A 64 7.11 -15.81 -7.53
C GLU A 64 7.37 -14.44 -8.16
N GLY A 65 8.32 -14.35 -9.09
CA GLY A 65 8.64 -13.09 -9.78
C GLY A 65 7.48 -12.56 -10.64
N LYS A 66 6.66 -13.47 -11.22
CA LYS A 66 5.43 -13.11 -11.95
C LYS A 66 4.30 -12.64 -11.04
N ALA A 67 4.19 -13.21 -9.84
CA ALA A 67 3.14 -12.86 -8.90
C ALA A 67 3.49 -11.65 -8.03
N ALA A 68 4.76 -11.31 -7.86
CA ALA A 68 5.17 -10.24 -6.95
C ALA A 68 4.53 -8.89 -7.30
N ALA A 69 3.86 -8.29 -6.31
CA ALA A 69 3.10 -7.05 -6.48
C ALA A 69 3.45 -6.00 -5.42
N VAL A 70 3.02 -4.77 -5.71
CA VAL A 70 2.92 -3.65 -4.77
C VAL A 70 1.49 -3.62 -4.22
N ASN A 71 1.34 -3.63 -2.90
CA ASN A 71 0.05 -3.39 -2.24
C ASN A 71 0.09 -2.02 -1.57
N VAL A 72 -0.83 -1.16 -1.97
CA VAL A 72 -1.08 0.13 -1.33
C VAL A 72 -2.37 0.00 -0.53
N CYS A 73 -2.26 0.08 0.80
CA CYS A 73 -3.39 -0.01 1.70
C CYS A 73 -3.67 1.37 2.31
N VAL A 74 -4.91 1.82 2.19
CA VAL A 74 -5.39 3.11 2.71
C VAL A 74 -6.27 2.84 3.92
N TYR A 75 -5.88 3.36 5.07
CA TYR A 75 -6.64 3.37 6.32
C TYR A 75 -7.39 4.70 6.40
N THR A 76 -8.67 4.65 6.07
CA THR A 76 -9.53 5.83 5.94
C THR A 76 -9.96 6.39 7.29
N ASP A 77 -10.01 5.54 8.31
CA ASP A 77 -10.23 5.88 9.72
C ASP A 77 -9.04 6.60 10.36
N LYS A 78 -7.81 6.24 9.96
CA LYS A 78 -6.56 6.74 10.54
C LYS A 78 -5.85 7.78 9.69
N GLY A 79 -6.37 8.07 8.48
CA GLY A 79 -5.71 8.95 7.53
C GLY A 79 -4.28 8.47 7.20
N ARG A 80 -4.10 7.19 6.88
CA ARG A 80 -2.76 6.62 6.67
C ARG A 80 -2.69 5.73 5.45
N ILE A 81 -1.58 5.80 4.72
CA ILE A 81 -1.24 4.87 3.64
C ILE A 81 -0.09 3.99 4.08
N THR A 82 -0.12 2.71 3.70
CA THR A 82 1.01 1.79 3.86
C THR A 82 1.31 1.09 2.55
N VAL A 83 2.59 0.88 2.28
CA VAL A 83 3.08 0.11 1.13
C VAL A 83 3.60 -1.23 1.63
N ASN A 84 3.10 -2.32 1.06
CA ASN A 84 3.38 -3.67 1.51
C ASN A 84 3.70 -4.60 0.34
N ALA A 85 4.40 -5.70 0.63
CA ALA A 85 4.50 -6.82 -0.29
C ALA A 85 3.16 -7.54 -0.42
N ASP A 86 2.81 -7.93 -1.64
CA ASP A 86 1.69 -8.83 -1.90
C ASP A 86 1.89 -9.62 -3.19
N LYS A 87 0.93 -10.48 -3.53
CA LYS A 87 0.93 -11.31 -4.73
C LYS A 87 -0.31 -11.06 -5.57
N LEU A 88 -0.13 -11.02 -6.90
CA LEU A 88 -1.22 -11.04 -7.86
C LEU A 88 -1.99 -12.36 -7.77
N LYS A 89 -3.30 -12.29 -7.98
CA LYS A 89 -4.13 -13.47 -8.25
C LYS A 89 -3.92 -13.89 -9.70
N LEU A 90 -2.83 -14.61 -9.95
CA LEU A 90 -2.57 -15.22 -11.27
C LEU A 90 -3.71 -16.20 -11.58
N ARG A 91 -4.31 -16.04 -12.77
CA ARG A 91 -5.33 -16.96 -13.30
C ARG A 91 -4.69 -18.26 -13.76
#